data_AF-A0A1G2R2G5-F1
#
_entry.id   AF-A0A1G2R2G5-F1
#
_cell.length_a   1.000
_cell.length_b   1.000
_cell.length_c   1.000
_cell.angle_alpha   90.00
_cell.angle_beta   90.00
_cell.angle_gamma   90.00
#
_symmetry.space_group_name_H-M   'P 1'
#
loop_
_entity.id
_entity.type
_entity.pdbx_description
1 polymer ?
#
loop_
_entity_poly.entity_id
_entity_poly.type
_entity_poly.pdbx_seq_one_letter_code
_entity_poly.pdbx_strand_id
1 'polypeptide(L)'
;MPNNDKKRISAPIPCGFHTLDKIPIGKVVLTATTDATLLPIHVDGAKNVMRKPREELLPDAYSAKTVIQIQARVGKNETFAAYPNNNFRILSATRREITIWEIAVVSQHGTFFITCQETLKVALKPGLQNILYGEGPRLGQWPQMRQLLEEILCARILALPEGSPEQHPVNTVMWYNFAQGLGAIRTKNGTARVHWSNIVPRQQDGFRYLIPGERVGYVLHPIVPGNGERQTTFTLEAKNVVGRQ
;
A
#
# COMPACT_ATOMS: atom_id res chain seq x y z
N MET A 1 -30.94 20.14 -3.03
CA MET A 1 -29.48 19.97 -3.11
C MET A 1 -29.11 18.78 -2.26
N PRO A 2 -28.45 17.71 -2.77
CA PRO A 2 -28.11 16.58 -1.92
C PRO A 2 -27.04 17.02 -0.92
N ASN A 3 -27.32 16.74 0.35
CA ASN A 3 -26.48 17.04 1.49
C ASN A 3 -25.09 16.45 1.26
N ASN A 4 -24.06 17.30 1.27
CA ASN A 4 -22.66 16.90 1.04
C ASN A 4 -22.08 16.31 2.34
N ASP A 5 -22.77 15.31 2.90
CA ASP A 5 -22.39 14.64 4.14
C ASP A 5 -21.08 13.87 3.91
N LYS A 6 -19.98 14.50 4.32
CA LYS A 6 -18.65 13.89 4.31
C LYS A 6 -18.66 12.73 5.31
N LYS A 7 -18.81 11.50 4.82
CA LYS A 7 -18.60 10.29 5.64
C LYS A 7 -17.16 10.32 6.17
N ARG A 8 -17.02 10.38 7.50
CA ARG A 8 -15.74 10.31 8.20
C ARG A 8 -15.45 8.87 8.56
N ILE A 9 -14.22 8.44 8.33
CA ILE A 9 -13.76 7.13 8.78
C ILE A 9 -12.48 7.32 9.60
N SER A 10 -12.50 6.78 10.81
CA SER A 10 -11.38 6.82 11.77
C SER A 10 -10.90 5.40 12.01
N ALA A 11 -9.59 5.19 11.99
CA ALA A 11 -9.00 3.89 12.28
C ALA A 11 -7.67 4.07 13.05
N PRO A 12 -7.40 3.30 14.12
CA PRO A 12 -6.12 3.33 14.85
C PRO A 12 -5.00 2.78 13.97
N ILE A 13 -3.72 3.02 14.26
CA ILE A 13 -2.61 2.38 13.51
C ILE A 13 -1.89 1.41 14.43
N PRO A 14 -1.66 0.16 14.01
CA PRO A 14 -2.20 -0.49 12.81
C PRO A 14 -3.71 -0.79 12.93
N CYS A 15 -4.54 -0.48 11.92
CA CYS A 15 -6.00 -0.74 11.96
C CYS A 15 -6.40 -2.12 11.44
N GLY A 16 -5.48 -2.96 10.96
CA GLY A 16 -5.85 -4.25 10.39
C GLY A 16 -6.84 -4.12 9.22
N PHE A 17 -7.88 -4.96 9.23
CA PHE A 17 -8.89 -5.08 8.18
C PHE A 17 -10.28 -4.73 8.71
N HIS A 18 -10.98 -3.77 8.08
CA HIS A 18 -12.32 -3.37 8.48
C HIS A 18 -13.26 -3.23 7.28
N THR A 19 -14.34 -4.02 7.28
CA THR A 19 -15.41 -3.89 6.29
C THR A 19 -16.15 -2.58 6.45
N LEU A 20 -16.52 -1.98 5.32
CA LEU A 20 -17.36 -0.79 5.26
C LEU A 20 -18.60 -1.09 4.41
N ASP A 21 -19.73 -0.54 4.82
CA ASP A 21 -20.92 -0.52 3.98
C ASP A 21 -20.70 0.25 2.68
N LYS A 22 -21.65 0.11 1.75
CA LYS A 22 -21.69 0.89 0.51
C LYS A 22 -21.45 2.36 0.79
N ILE A 23 -20.57 2.95 0.00
CA ILE A 23 -20.26 4.38 0.07
C ILE A 23 -20.86 5.06 -1.17
N PRO A 24 -21.71 6.09 -1.00
CA PRO A 24 -22.27 6.81 -2.13
C PRO A 24 -21.19 7.56 -2.91
N ILE A 25 -21.51 7.94 -4.15
CA ILE A 25 -20.66 8.82 -4.97
C ILE A 25 -20.42 10.11 -4.20
N GLY A 26 -19.16 10.55 -4.13
CA GLY A 26 -18.82 11.78 -3.40
C GLY A 26 -17.41 11.75 -2.83
N LYS A 27 -17.24 12.41 -1.67
CA LYS A 27 -15.97 12.55 -0.98
C LYS A 27 -16.04 11.90 0.38
N VAL A 28 -15.12 10.98 0.65
CA VAL A 28 -14.89 10.40 1.97
C VAL A 28 -13.67 11.09 2.58
N VAL A 29 -13.75 11.43 3.87
CA VAL A 29 -12.59 11.93 4.61
C VAL A 29 -12.07 10.81 5.49
N LEU A 30 -10.89 10.31 5.14
CA LEU A 30 -10.13 9.38 5.98
C LEU A 30 -9.34 10.21 6.99
N THR A 31 -9.53 9.91 8.27
CA THR A 31 -8.81 10.56 9.37
C THR A 31 -7.98 9.51 10.10
N ALA A 32 -6.67 9.72 10.16
CA ALA A 32 -5.75 8.92 10.93
C ALA A 32 -5.34 9.70 12.18
N THR A 33 -5.43 9.05 13.35
CA THR A 33 -4.88 9.58 14.60
C THR A 33 -3.51 8.96 14.80
N THR A 34 -2.50 9.81 15.01
CA THR A 34 -1.10 9.42 15.12
C THR A 34 -0.45 10.11 16.32
N ASP A 35 0.69 9.60 16.79
CA ASP A 35 1.51 10.32 17.75
C ASP A 35 2.43 11.36 17.05
N ALA A 36 3.25 12.05 17.84
CA ALA A 36 4.20 13.07 17.38
C ALA A 36 5.30 12.53 16.43
N THR A 37 5.63 11.25 16.54
CA THR A 37 6.73 10.58 15.83
C THR A 37 6.32 10.05 14.45
N LEU A 38 5.01 9.95 14.22
CA LEU A 38 4.42 9.51 12.96
C LEU A 38 4.13 10.71 12.06
N LEU A 39 4.69 10.68 10.84
CA LEU A 39 4.57 11.74 9.85
C LEU A 39 3.61 11.33 8.72
N PRO A 40 2.45 12.01 8.61
CA PRO A 40 1.58 11.93 7.45
C PRO A 40 2.28 12.36 6.15
N ILE A 41 2.22 11.51 5.13
CA ILE A 41 2.78 11.79 3.82
C ILE A 41 1.80 11.41 2.70
N HIS A 42 1.94 12.08 1.56
CA HIS A 42 1.32 11.68 0.31
C HIS A 42 2.39 11.32 -0.70
N VAL A 43 2.11 10.24 -1.44
CA VAL A 43 2.95 9.77 -2.53
C VAL A 43 2.09 9.72 -3.77
N ASP A 44 2.44 10.52 -4.77
CA ASP A 44 1.67 10.55 -6.01
C ASP A 44 2.07 9.41 -6.97
N GLY A 45 1.41 9.34 -8.13
CA GLY A 45 1.66 8.32 -9.15
C GLY A 45 3.05 8.38 -9.81
N ALA A 46 3.79 9.48 -9.63
CA ALA A 46 5.17 9.68 -10.07
C ALA A 46 6.18 9.48 -8.93
N LYS A 47 5.72 9.01 -7.76
CA LYS A 47 6.50 8.83 -6.53
C LYS A 47 6.97 10.16 -5.90
N ASN A 48 6.36 11.30 -6.21
CA ASN A 48 6.63 12.53 -5.47
C ASN A 48 6.12 12.42 -4.04
N VAL A 49 6.93 12.85 -3.07
CA VAL A 49 6.60 12.78 -1.64
C VAL A 49 6.29 14.16 -1.11
N MET A 50 5.12 14.32 -0.49
CA MET A 50 4.71 15.57 0.15
C MET A 50 4.28 15.32 1.60
N ARG A 51 4.73 16.15 2.53
CA ARG A 51 4.21 16.14 3.91
C ARG A 51 2.74 16.57 3.88
N LYS A 52 1.91 15.89 4.68
CA LYS A 52 0.53 16.31 4.90
C LYS A 52 0.45 17.11 6.20
N PRO A 53 -0.39 18.16 6.24
CA PRO A 53 -0.62 18.91 7.47
C PRO A 53 -1.21 17.98 8.54
N ARG A 54 -0.81 18.20 9.79
CA ARG A 54 -1.35 17.53 10.96
C ARG A 54 -1.98 18.56 11.88
N GLU A 55 -3.09 18.20 12.50
CA GLU A 55 -3.82 19.03 13.47
C GLU A 55 -3.66 18.38 14.84
N GLU A 56 -3.12 19.12 15.80
CA GLU A 56 -2.96 18.65 17.18
C GLU A 56 -4.35 18.49 17.83
N LEU A 57 -4.64 17.31 18.35
CA LEU A 57 -5.89 16.99 19.03
C LEU A 57 -5.74 17.10 20.56
N LEU A 58 -4.63 16.57 21.07
CA LEU A 58 -4.20 16.56 22.47
C LEU A 58 -2.66 16.63 22.49
N PRO A 59 -2.02 16.92 23.64
CA PRO A 59 -0.57 16.76 23.76
C PRO A 59 -0.14 15.38 23.25
N ASP A 60 0.82 15.37 22.33
CA ASP A 60 1.37 14.19 21.66
C ASP A 60 0.40 13.36 20.78
N ALA A 61 -0.82 13.86 20.52
CA ALA A 61 -1.77 13.22 19.62
C ALA A 61 -2.17 14.16 18.46
N TYR A 62 -1.95 13.69 17.24
CA TYR A 62 -2.19 14.44 16.02
C TYR A 62 -3.21 13.73 15.14
N SER A 63 -3.98 14.50 14.38
CA SER A 63 -4.84 13.99 13.32
C SER A 63 -4.33 14.41 11.96
N ALA A 64 -4.42 13.48 11.01
CA ALA A 64 -4.12 13.71 9.62
C ALA A 64 -5.30 13.28 8.77
N LYS A 65 -5.62 14.11 7.77
CA LYS A 65 -6.82 13.92 6.94
C LYS A 65 -6.42 13.77 5.48
N THR A 66 -7.04 12.82 4.80
CA THR A 66 -7.04 12.78 3.32
C THR A 66 -8.45 12.68 2.79
N VAL A 67 -8.67 13.19 1.59
CA VAL A 67 -9.95 13.11 0.88
C VAL A 67 -9.84 12.04 -0.19
N ILE A 68 -10.70 11.03 -0.11
CA ILE A 68 -10.80 9.97 -1.10
C ILE A 68 -12.06 10.19 -1.92
N GLN A 69 -11.89 10.24 -3.24
CA GLN A 69 -12.98 10.44 -4.18
C GLN A 69 -13.63 9.09 -4.51
N ILE A 70 -14.94 8.99 -4.30
CA ILE A 70 -15.76 7.83 -4.64
C ILE A 70 -16.48 8.11 -5.95
N GLN A 71 -16.30 7.22 -6.92
CA GLN A 71 -16.78 7.38 -8.29
C GLN A 71 -17.78 6.28 -8.65
N ALA A 72 -18.68 6.56 -9.58
CA ALA A 72 -19.49 5.52 -10.22
C ALA A 72 -18.64 4.75 -11.24
N ARG A 73 -18.77 3.43 -11.28
CA ARG A 73 -18.19 2.62 -12.33
C ARG A 73 -19.09 2.66 -13.57
N VAL A 74 -18.56 3.16 -14.69
CA VAL A 74 -19.33 3.28 -15.94
C VAL A 74 -19.93 1.93 -16.34
N GLY A 75 -21.24 1.92 -16.63
CA GLY A 75 -21.97 0.72 -17.05
C GLY A 75 -22.24 -0.30 -15.93
N LYS A 76 -21.95 0.04 -14.66
CA LYS A 76 -22.28 -0.80 -13.49
C LYS A 76 -22.96 0.04 -12.42
N ASN A 77 -23.91 -0.56 -11.69
CA ASN A 77 -24.52 0.06 -10.52
C ASN A 77 -23.62 -0.11 -9.28
N GLU A 78 -22.33 0.24 -9.41
CA GLU A 78 -21.30 0.06 -8.39
C GLU A 78 -20.49 1.35 -8.23
N THR A 79 -20.13 1.66 -6.99
CA THR A 79 -19.18 2.73 -6.68
C THR A 79 -17.80 2.16 -6.36
N PHE A 80 -16.75 2.95 -6.55
CA PHE A 80 -15.38 2.52 -6.29
C PHE A 80 -14.47 3.68 -5.88
N ALA A 81 -13.39 3.34 -5.16
CA ALA A 81 -12.28 4.25 -4.86
C ALA A 81 -11.11 3.93 -5.79
N ALA A 82 -10.64 4.91 -6.56
CA ALA A 82 -9.63 4.71 -7.59
C ALA A 82 -8.20 4.88 -7.06
N TYR A 83 -7.33 3.89 -7.32
CA TYR A 83 -5.88 4.05 -7.20
C TYR A 83 -5.37 5.06 -8.25
N PRO A 84 -4.38 5.93 -7.96
CA PRO A 84 -3.56 6.02 -6.74
C PRO A 84 -4.16 6.87 -5.61
N ASN A 85 -5.38 7.37 -5.74
CA ASN A 85 -5.98 8.34 -4.82
C ASN A 85 -6.84 7.72 -3.72
N ASN A 86 -6.80 6.40 -3.55
CA ASN A 86 -7.57 5.65 -2.58
C ASN A 86 -6.80 5.34 -1.28
N ASN A 87 -5.61 5.90 -1.11
CA ASN A 87 -4.74 5.61 0.01
C ASN A 87 -4.13 6.85 0.66
N PHE A 88 -3.61 6.64 1.86
CA PHE A 88 -2.94 7.58 2.73
C PHE A 88 -1.72 6.89 3.33
N ARG A 89 -0.61 7.60 3.51
CA ARG A 89 0.62 6.99 4.01
C ARG A 89 1.13 7.69 5.26
N ILE A 90 1.73 6.91 6.13
CA ILE A 90 2.29 7.35 7.40
C ILE A 90 3.71 6.82 7.47
N LEU A 91 4.64 7.71 7.79
CA LEU A 91 6.05 7.44 7.92
C LEU A 91 6.44 7.47 9.40
N SER A 92 7.08 6.41 9.89
CA SER A 92 7.93 6.46 11.08
C SER A 92 9.38 6.43 10.63
N ALA A 93 10.19 7.34 11.15
CA ALA A 93 11.61 7.39 10.87
C ALA A 93 12.38 7.59 12.17
N THR A 94 13.20 6.61 12.52
CA THR A 94 14.18 6.69 13.60
C THR A 94 15.56 6.46 13.02
N ARG A 95 16.62 6.68 13.81
CA ARG A 95 17.99 6.37 13.35
C ARG A 95 18.28 4.86 13.25
N ARG A 96 17.32 4.00 13.61
CA ARG A 96 17.43 2.53 13.57
C ARG A 96 16.52 1.89 12.53
N GLU A 97 15.40 2.53 12.21
CA GLU A 97 14.39 1.94 11.36
C GLU A 97 13.56 3.02 10.66
N ILE A 98 13.21 2.74 9.40
CA ILE A 98 12.22 3.48 8.62
C ILE A 98 11.07 2.54 8.31
N THR A 99 9.84 2.96 8.61
CA THR A 99 8.64 2.18 8.33
C THR A 99 7.58 3.06 7.67
N ILE A 100 6.96 2.57 6.59
CA ILE A 100 5.84 3.23 5.92
C ILE A 100 4.61 2.33 5.95
N TRP A 101 3.55 2.83 6.59
CA TRP A 101 2.23 2.22 6.52
C TRP A 101 1.39 2.91 5.44
N GLU A 102 0.61 2.11 4.72
CA GLU A 102 -0.40 2.55 3.76
C GLU A 102 -1.78 2.18 4.29
N ILE A 103 -2.60 3.19 4.53
CA ILE A 103 -4.01 3.05 4.86
C ILE A 103 -4.79 3.26 3.58
N ALA A 104 -5.57 2.28 3.15
CA ALA A 104 -6.30 2.32 1.89
C ALA A 104 -7.80 2.08 2.10
N VAL A 105 -8.63 2.82 1.37
CA VAL A 105 -10.04 2.49 1.17
C VAL A 105 -10.12 1.71 -0.14
N VAL A 106 -10.41 0.42 -0.03
CA VAL A 106 -10.46 -0.49 -1.17
C VAL A 106 -11.91 -0.82 -1.48
N SER A 107 -12.22 -1.00 -2.76
CA SER A 107 -13.56 -1.35 -3.23
C SER A 107 -13.53 -2.56 -4.13
N GLN A 108 -14.38 -3.55 -3.85
CA GLN A 108 -14.58 -4.74 -4.67
C GLN A 108 -16.08 -4.95 -4.86
N HIS A 109 -16.53 -4.98 -6.12
CA HIS A 109 -17.95 -5.17 -6.48
C HIS A 109 -18.93 -4.24 -5.73
N GLY A 110 -18.54 -2.97 -5.54
CA GLY A 110 -19.36 -1.97 -4.83
C GLY A 110 -19.33 -2.03 -3.30
N THR A 111 -18.68 -3.05 -2.72
CA THR A 111 -18.43 -3.14 -1.27
C THR A 111 -17.07 -2.56 -0.94
N PHE A 112 -16.93 -1.92 0.22
CA PHE A 112 -15.71 -1.24 0.63
C PHE A 112 -15.08 -1.90 1.86
N PHE A 113 -13.78 -1.72 2.02
CA PHE A 113 -13.07 -2.07 3.23
C PHE A 113 -11.84 -1.17 3.41
N ILE A 114 -11.39 -1.03 4.65
CA ILE A 114 -10.16 -0.34 4.99
C ILE A 114 -9.09 -1.35 5.34
N THR A 115 -7.88 -1.07 4.87
CA THR A 115 -6.69 -1.83 5.21
C THR A 115 -5.60 -0.90 5.70
N CYS A 116 -4.83 -1.33 6.69
CA CYS A 116 -3.53 -0.75 7.01
C CYS A 116 -2.44 -1.80 6.76
N GLN A 117 -1.52 -1.47 5.86
CA GLN A 117 -0.46 -2.36 5.44
C GLN A 117 0.91 -1.70 5.58
N GLU A 118 1.88 -2.40 6.14
CA GLU A 118 3.30 -2.03 6.03
C GLU A 118 3.76 -2.24 4.58
N THR A 119 4.20 -1.17 3.92
CA THR A 119 4.62 -1.18 2.50
C THR A 119 6.12 -1.01 2.31
N LEU A 120 6.80 -0.53 3.34
CA LEU A 120 8.24 -0.42 3.41
C LEU A 120 8.66 -0.57 4.86
N LYS A 121 9.68 -1.39 5.09
CA LYS A 121 10.43 -1.44 6.34
C LYS A 121 11.90 -1.58 6.01
N VAL A 122 12.71 -0.69 6.56
CA VAL A 122 14.16 -0.67 6.32
C VAL A 122 14.86 -0.49 7.65
N ALA A 123 15.69 -1.48 8.00
CA ALA A 123 16.64 -1.35 9.09
C ALA A 123 17.78 -0.40 8.69
N LEU A 124 18.14 0.50 9.59
CA LEU A 124 19.25 1.44 9.43
C LEU A 124 20.41 1.05 10.33
N LYS A 125 21.59 0.96 9.75
CA LYS A 125 22.87 0.73 10.45
C LYS A 125 23.65 2.03 10.55
N PRO A 126 24.16 2.39 11.74
CA PRO A 126 24.97 3.60 11.88
C PRO A 126 26.31 3.45 11.15
N GLY A 127 26.72 4.53 10.49
CA GLY A 127 28.03 4.70 9.88
C GLY A 127 28.84 5.81 10.55
N LEU A 128 30.00 6.10 9.97
CA LEU A 128 30.81 7.25 10.34
C LEU A 128 30.19 8.56 9.85
N GLN A 129 30.57 9.69 10.45
CA GLN A 129 30.22 11.04 9.99
C GLN A 129 28.71 11.25 9.75
N ASN A 130 27.87 10.74 10.66
CA ASN A 130 26.42 10.93 10.61
C ASN A 130 25.75 10.32 9.36
N ILE A 131 26.35 9.26 8.82
CA ILE A 131 25.79 8.44 7.74
C ILE A 131 24.97 7.30 8.35
N LEU A 132 23.83 6.99 7.74
CA LEU A 132 23.00 5.81 8.03
C LEU A 132 22.95 4.94 6.77
N TYR A 133 23.15 3.65 6.94
CA TYR A 133 23.08 2.66 5.87
C TYR A 133 21.75 1.92 5.93
N GLY A 134 20.95 1.99 4.87
CA GLY A 134 19.67 1.29 4.78
C GLY A 134 19.74 0.10 3.83
N GLU A 135 19.34 -1.08 4.30
CA GLU A 135 19.27 -2.28 3.46
C GLU A 135 18.04 -2.22 2.55
N GLY A 136 18.25 -2.17 1.23
CA GLY A 136 17.17 -2.31 0.24
C GLY A 136 17.21 -1.29 -0.91
N PRO A 137 17.00 -1.73 -2.16
CA PRO A 137 17.13 -0.90 -3.37
C PRO A 137 16.00 0.14 -3.47
N ARG A 138 14.89 -0.06 -2.75
CA ARG A 138 13.71 0.83 -2.81
C ARG A 138 14.02 2.26 -2.37
N LEU A 139 14.90 2.46 -1.39
CA LEU A 139 15.35 3.81 -0.99
C LEU A 139 16.29 4.44 -2.03
N GLY A 140 17.12 3.62 -2.68
CA GLY A 140 17.98 4.04 -3.80
C GLY A 140 17.17 4.58 -4.99
N GLN A 141 16.01 3.97 -5.25
CA GLN A 141 15.12 4.31 -6.37
C GLN A 141 14.10 5.42 -6.05
N TRP A 142 14.18 6.04 -4.86
CA TRP A 142 13.20 7.02 -4.42
C TRP A 142 13.85 8.30 -3.85
N PRO A 143 14.35 9.20 -4.73
CA PRO A 143 15.18 10.33 -4.31
C PRO A 143 14.50 11.30 -3.34
N GLN A 144 13.23 11.65 -3.58
CA GLN A 144 12.49 12.59 -2.72
C GLN A 144 12.18 12.01 -1.34
N MET A 145 11.91 10.69 -1.26
CA MET A 145 11.76 10.02 0.03
C MET A 145 13.07 10.07 0.81
N ARG A 146 14.19 9.79 0.15
CA ARG A 146 15.51 9.89 0.79
C ARG A 146 15.77 11.30 1.31
N GLN A 147 15.54 12.33 0.50
CA GLN A 147 15.72 13.72 0.92
C GLN A 147 14.89 14.06 2.16
N LEU A 148 13.62 13.65 2.17
CA LEU A 148 12.73 13.84 3.33
C LEU A 148 13.27 13.14 4.58
N LEU A 149 13.74 11.90 4.45
CA LEU A 149 14.29 11.12 5.55
C LEU A 149 15.59 11.72 6.08
N GLU A 150 16.47 12.21 5.20
CA GLU A 150 17.73 12.84 5.59
C GLU A 150 17.49 14.13 6.39
N GLU A 151 16.45 14.89 6.03
CA GLU A 151 16.00 16.06 6.79
C GLU A 151 15.46 15.67 8.18
N ILE A 152 14.59 14.65 8.25
CA ILE A 152 13.98 14.21 9.52
C ILE A 152 15.03 13.63 10.48
N LEU A 153 15.95 12.82 9.96
CA LEU A 153 16.93 12.10 10.76
C LEU A 153 18.20 12.93 11.03
N CYS A 154 18.30 14.11 10.40
CA CYS A 154 19.50 14.93 10.35
C CYS A 154 20.74 14.08 10.05
N ALA A 155 20.68 13.24 9.01
CA ALA A 155 21.71 12.26 8.67
C ALA A 155 21.68 11.93 7.18
N ARG A 156 22.83 11.63 6.57
CA ARG A 156 22.88 11.17 5.17
C ARG A 156 22.50 9.70 5.08
N ILE A 157 21.67 9.31 4.11
CA ILE A 157 21.22 7.92 3.96
C ILE A 157 21.82 7.32 2.69
N LEU A 158 22.59 6.25 2.87
CA LEU A 158 23.12 5.47 1.76
C LEU A 158 22.38 4.13 1.68
N ALA A 159 21.83 3.84 0.50
CA ALA A 159 21.21 2.55 0.23
C ALA A 159 22.32 1.50 0.04
N LEU A 160 22.28 0.46 0.86
CA LEU A 160 23.06 -0.75 0.60
C LEU A 160 22.35 -1.58 -0.46
N PRO A 161 23.10 -2.33 -1.28
CA PRO A 161 22.51 -3.39 -2.11
C PRO A 161 21.61 -4.25 -1.23
N GLU A 162 20.48 -4.70 -1.80
CA GLU A 162 19.71 -5.75 -1.13
C GLU A 162 20.66 -6.92 -0.85
N GLY A 163 20.55 -7.54 0.32
CA GLY A 163 21.12 -8.87 0.52
C GLY A 163 20.57 -9.83 -0.55
N SER A 164 21.09 -11.06 -0.59
CA SER A 164 20.61 -12.10 -1.50
C SER A 164 19.08 -12.07 -1.58
N PRO A 165 18.49 -11.98 -2.81
CA PRO A 165 17.05 -11.76 -2.97
C PRO A 165 16.29 -12.77 -2.13
N GLU A 166 15.33 -12.28 -1.35
CA GLU A 166 14.57 -13.09 -0.40
C GLU A 166 14.02 -14.33 -1.12
N GLN A 167 14.51 -15.50 -0.72
CA GLN A 167 14.15 -16.76 -1.36
C GLN A 167 12.77 -17.19 -0.88
N HIS A 168 11.74 -16.65 -1.51
CA HIS A 168 10.39 -17.15 -1.28
C HIS A 168 10.26 -18.59 -1.82
N PRO A 169 9.64 -19.51 -1.05
CA PRO A 169 9.32 -20.85 -1.56
C PRO A 169 8.42 -20.76 -2.80
N VAL A 170 8.51 -21.74 -3.70
CA VAL A 170 7.59 -21.84 -4.84
C VAL A 170 6.14 -21.93 -4.34
N ASN A 171 5.24 -21.30 -5.07
CA ASN A 171 3.81 -21.18 -4.79
C ASN A 171 3.50 -20.35 -3.53
N THR A 172 4.33 -19.35 -3.23
CA THR A 172 4.05 -18.40 -2.16
C THR A 172 3.85 -16.99 -2.69
N VAL A 173 3.04 -16.22 -1.98
CA VAL A 173 2.82 -14.80 -2.26
C VAL A 173 4.06 -14.03 -1.82
N MET A 174 4.75 -13.39 -2.75
CA MET A 174 5.92 -12.56 -2.45
C MET A 174 5.50 -11.24 -1.82
N TRP A 175 4.52 -10.59 -2.44
CA TRP A 175 3.92 -9.36 -1.94
C TRP A 175 2.53 -9.18 -2.53
N TYR A 176 1.70 -8.44 -1.83
CA TYR A 176 0.38 -8.00 -2.29
C TYR A 176 0.15 -6.58 -1.77
N ASN A 177 -0.35 -5.66 -2.59
CA ASN A 177 -0.67 -4.30 -2.19
C ASN A 177 -2.18 -4.09 -2.29
N PHE A 178 -2.81 -3.82 -1.14
CA PHE A 178 -4.27 -3.67 -1.07
C PHE A 178 -4.80 -2.48 -1.86
N ALA A 179 -4.11 -1.32 -1.81
CA ALA A 179 -4.54 -0.11 -2.51
C ALA A 179 -4.59 -0.32 -4.03
N GLN A 180 -3.64 -1.06 -4.59
CA GLN A 180 -3.55 -1.39 -6.01
C GLN A 180 -4.38 -2.61 -6.39
N GLY A 181 -4.69 -3.49 -5.43
CA GLY A 181 -5.27 -4.81 -5.72
C GLY A 181 -4.37 -5.67 -6.60
N LEU A 182 -3.06 -5.52 -6.44
CA LEU A 182 -2.02 -6.20 -7.23
C LEU A 182 -1.02 -6.89 -6.32
N GLY A 183 -0.48 -8.01 -6.78
CA GLY A 183 0.58 -8.75 -6.08
C GLY A 183 1.48 -9.53 -7.02
N ALA A 184 2.40 -10.26 -6.41
CA ALA A 184 3.30 -11.18 -7.08
C ALA A 184 3.36 -12.52 -6.35
N ILE A 185 3.36 -13.60 -7.13
CA ILE A 185 3.49 -14.97 -6.63
C ILE A 185 4.79 -15.56 -7.17
N ARG A 186 5.54 -16.24 -6.29
CA ARG A 186 6.71 -17.02 -6.67
C ARG A 186 6.27 -18.30 -7.36
N THR A 187 6.77 -18.53 -8.57
CA THR A 187 6.49 -19.72 -9.38
C THR A 187 7.77 -20.53 -9.59
N LYS A 188 7.64 -21.72 -10.19
CA LYS A 188 8.82 -22.50 -10.61
C LYS A 188 9.67 -21.79 -11.66
N ASN A 189 9.06 -20.95 -12.50
CA ASN A 189 9.67 -20.33 -13.67
C ASN A 189 9.88 -18.82 -13.49
N GLY A 190 10.03 -18.35 -12.25
CA GLY A 190 10.17 -16.92 -11.92
C GLY A 190 8.95 -16.39 -11.17
N THR A 191 8.40 -15.26 -11.60
CA THR A 191 7.37 -14.54 -10.84
C THR A 191 6.15 -14.24 -11.71
N ALA A 192 4.95 -14.46 -11.17
CA ALA A 192 3.69 -14.11 -11.83
C ALA A 192 2.99 -12.95 -11.13
N ARG A 193 2.41 -12.03 -11.92
CA ARG A 193 1.51 -10.98 -11.44
C ARG A 193 0.17 -11.60 -11.02
N VAL A 194 -0.48 -11.04 -10.01
CA VAL A 194 -1.87 -11.35 -9.68
C VAL A 194 -2.64 -10.07 -9.42
N HIS A 195 -3.84 -9.97 -10.00
CA HIS A 195 -4.78 -8.89 -9.72
C HIS A 195 -5.95 -9.43 -8.89
N TRP A 196 -6.57 -8.59 -8.06
CA TRP A 196 -7.61 -9.02 -7.12
C TRP A 196 -8.78 -9.75 -7.81
N SER A 197 -9.13 -9.36 -9.03
CA SER A 197 -10.20 -10.01 -9.81
C SER A 197 -9.92 -11.48 -10.13
N ASN A 198 -8.65 -11.88 -10.10
CA ASN A 198 -8.18 -13.22 -10.42
C ASN A 198 -8.07 -14.13 -9.18
N ILE A 199 -8.39 -13.61 -7.98
CA ILE A 199 -8.36 -14.34 -6.72
C ILE A 199 -9.77 -14.84 -6.39
N VAL A 200 -9.88 -16.07 -5.91
CA VAL A 200 -11.14 -16.62 -5.38
C VAL A 200 -11.47 -15.93 -4.03
N PRO A 201 -12.74 -15.51 -3.79
CA PRO A 201 -13.13 -14.87 -2.54
C PRO A 201 -12.71 -15.67 -1.30
N ARG A 202 -12.21 -14.98 -0.28
CA ARG A 202 -11.92 -15.56 1.04
C ARG A 202 -13.23 -15.99 1.70
N GLN A 203 -13.20 -17.14 2.38
CA GLN A 203 -14.39 -17.65 3.06
C GLN A 203 -14.79 -16.79 4.28
N GLN A 204 -13.82 -16.13 4.91
CA GLN A 204 -14.05 -15.38 6.16
C GLN A 204 -14.82 -14.08 5.93
N ASP A 205 -14.51 -13.35 4.85
CA ASP A 205 -14.99 -11.98 4.63
C ASP A 205 -15.55 -11.73 3.21
N GLY A 206 -15.42 -12.70 2.30
CA GLY A 206 -15.88 -12.59 0.91
C GLY A 206 -15.01 -11.69 0.01
N PHE A 207 -13.94 -11.09 0.54
CA PHE A 207 -13.04 -10.25 -0.24
C PHE A 207 -11.93 -11.06 -0.91
N ARG A 208 -11.34 -10.45 -1.93
CA ARG A 208 -10.32 -11.05 -2.78
C ARG A 208 -8.98 -10.37 -2.52
N TYR A 209 -8.13 -11.00 -1.72
CA TYR A 209 -6.80 -10.49 -1.41
C TYR A 209 -5.83 -11.61 -1.07
N LEU A 210 -4.55 -11.28 -1.07
CA LEU A 210 -3.47 -12.18 -0.68
C LEU A 210 -2.70 -11.65 0.52
N ILE A 211 -2.12 -12.57 1.28
CA ILE A 211 -1.27 -12.32 2.45
C ILE A 211 0.16 -12.71 2.05
N PRO A 212 1.15 -11.82 2.18
CA PRO A 212 2.55 -12.16 1.93
C PRO A 212 2.99 -13.41 2.72
N GLY A 213 3.72 -14.30 2.07
CA GLY A 213 4.19 -15.57 2.64
C GLY A 213 3.20 -16.73 2.55
N GLU A 214 1.91 -16.48 2.30
CA GLU A 214 0.92 -17.57 2.22
C GLU A 214 1.16 -18.47 1.00
N ARG A 215 0.79 -19.76 1.11
CA ARG A 215 0.82 -20.71 -0.01
C ARG A 215 -0.46 -20.63 -0.84
N VAL A 216 -0.31 -20.65 -2.16
CA VAL A 216 -1.41 -20.49 -3.11
C VAL A 216 -1.43 -21.56 -4.20
N GLY A 217 -2.64 -21.93 -4.63
CA GLY A 217 -2.87 -22.61 -5.90
C GLY A 217 -3.28 -21.60 -6.97
N TYR A 218 -2.89 -21.82 -8.23
CA TYR A 218 -3.19 -20.90 -9.35
C TYR A 218 -3.00 -21.57 -10.70
N VAL A 219 -3.54 -20.95 -11.75
CA VAL A 219 -3.27 -21.27 -13.16
C VAL A 219 -2.48 -20.12 -13.78
N LEU A 220 -1.38 -20.43 -14.46
CA LEU A 220 -0.55 -19.42 -15.13
C LEU A 220 -1.04 -19.16 -16.55
N HIS A 221 -1.11 -17.88 -16.89
CA HIS A 221 -1.38 -17.41 -18.24
C HIS A 221 -0.28 -16.44 -18.68
N PRO A 222 0.18 -16.50 -19.94
CA PRO A 222 1.05 -15.46 -20.50
C PRO A 222 0.35 -14.09 -20.46
N ILE A 223 1.10 -13.05 -20.11
CA ILE A 223 0.64 -11.67 -20.30
C ILE A 223 0.93 -11.30 -21.74
N VAL A 224 -0.12 -11.11 -22.54
CA VAL A 224 0.01 -10.51 -23.87
C VAL A 224 0.18 -9.01 -23.67
N PRO A 225 1.29 -8.39 -24.09
CA PRO A 225 1.46 -6.94 -23.94
C PRO A 225 0.35 -6.22 -24.71
N GLY A 226 -0.54 -5.53 -24.01
CA GLY A 226 -1.51 -4.64 -24.63
C GLY A 226 -0.80 -3.39 -25.16
N ASN A 227 -1.25 -2.88 -26.31
CA ASN A 227 -0.80 -1.59 -26.84
C ASN A 227 -1.18 -0.47 -25.84
N GLY A 228 -0.24 -0.06 -25.00
CA GLY A 228 -0.36 1.11 -24.11
C GLY A 228 -0.43 0.84 -22.61
N GLU A 229 -0.34 -0.41 -22.13
CA GLU A 229 -0.22 -0.66 -20.67
C GLU A 229 1.23 -0.47 -20.20
N ARG A 230 1.39 0.06 -18.96
CA ARG A 230 2.69 0.20 -18.28
C ARG A 230 3.49 -1.09 -18.46
N GLN A 231 4.67 -1.00 -19.08
CA GLN A 231 5.59 -2.14 -19.19
C GLN A 231 5.95 -2.61 -17.77
N THR A 232 5.31 -3.70 -17.34
CA THR A 232 5.76 -4.44 -16.16
C THR A 232 6.72 -5.52 -16.61
N THR A 233 7.70 -5.86 -15.78
CA THR A 233 8.62 -6.98 -16.04
C THR A 233 7.95 -8.36 -15.92
N PHE A 234 6.68 -8.41 -15.51
CA PHE A 234 5.91 -9.64 -15.44
C PHE A 234 5.55 -10.14 -16.84
N THR A 235 5.91 -11.39 -17.11
CA THR A 235 5.53 -12.11 -18.33
C THR A 235 4.37 -13.10 -18.10
N LEU A 236 4.02 -13.33 -16.84
CA LEU A 236 3.00 -14.29 -16.42
C LEU A 236 1.97 -13.63 -15.50
N GLU A 237 0.71 -14.02 -15.65
CA GLU A 237 -0.40 -13.68 -14.76
C GLU A 237 -1.00 -14.94 -14.14
N ALA A 238 -1.14 -14.92 -12.81
CA ALA A 238 -1.82 -15.96 -12.07
C ALA A 238 -3.34 -15.70 -12.05
N LYS A 239 -4.11 -16.72 -12.43
CA LYS A 239 -5.58 -16.75 -12.44
C LYS A 239 -6.13 -17.85 -11.55
N ASN A 240 -7.39 -17.67 -11.14
CA ASN A 240 -8.10 -18.57 -10.22
C ASN A 240 -7.27 -18.87 -8.96
N VAL A 241 -6.68 -17.82 -8.39
CA VAL A 241 -5.77 -17.95 -7.26
C VAL A 241 -6.57 -18.30 -6.01
N VAL A 242 -6.17 -19.39 -5.34
CA VAL A 242 -6.76 -19.86 -4.10
C VAL A 242 -5.70 -19.85 -3.01
N GLY A 243 -5.90 -19.00 -1.99
CA GLY A 243 -5.08 -19.01 -0.78
C GLY A 243 -5.42 -20.21 0.10
N ARG A 244 -4.41 -20.91 0.61
CA ARG A 244 -4.60 -21.91 1.67
C ARG A 244 -4.65 -21.19 3.01
N GLN A 245 -5.73 -21.41 3.77
CA GLN A 245 -5.81 -21.02 5.18
C GLN A 245 -4.81 -21.82 6.00
#